data_AF-A0A6N2MZS3-F1
#
_entry.id   AF-A0A6N2MZS3-F1
#
_cell.length_a   1.000
_cell.length_b   1.000
_cell.length_c   1.000
_cell.angle_alpha   90.00
_cell.angle_beta   90.00
_cell.angle_gamma   90.00
#
_symmetry.space_group_name_H-M   'P 1'
#
loop_
_entity.id
_entity.type
_entity.pdbx_description
1 polymer ?
#
loop_
_entity_poly.entity_id
_entity_poly.type
_entity_poly.pdbx_seq_one_letter_code
_entity_poly.pdbx_strand_id
1 'polypeptide(L)'
;MEINVFKLCSGLKFLGYLMILLVAAIIAVSYDAIVIVTCGPQLLRGGAHSVLAFAIIMIFHLLLIMLLWSYYRVVFKDPGSVPENWRAVLPEEALEAGSSLNDRPDCVVDTVGLDRRAFCNYCQNGKPPRCHHCSAKDVFSRWITIVSGWSIVSEHLYTFMVTTMDTLVLLPAFINFFGEAKDHSSSPSDLAVIFLAFAGHSHCSPYVSQIVYLDAVLNLAFALSLLCFLVMHASLLSSNTTSIEVYEKRGAARWKYDLGRKKNFEQVFGTKKALWFFPLFSKEDVDNIPALHGLDFPIRADPES
;
A
#
# COMPACT_ATOMS: atom_id res chain seq x y z
N MET A 1 -21.60 17.32 -24.37
CA MET A 1 -22.20 16.55 -23.25
C MET A 1 -21.23 16.72 -22.09
N GLU A 2 -21.47 17.71 -21.24
CA GLU A 2 -20.56 18.04 -20.13
C GLU A 2 -20.72 16.97 -19.04
N ILE A 3 -19.67 16.17 -18.83
CA ILE A 3 -19.63 15.17 -17.78
C ILE A 3 -19.59 15.92 -16.45
N ASN A 4 -20.68 15.87 -15.69
CA ASN A 4 -20.74 16.45 -14.36
C ASN A 4 -19.75 15.72 -13.43
N VAL A 5 -18.57 16.32 -13.24
CA VAL A 5 -17.47 15.80 -12.41
C VAL A 5 -17.95 15.46 -10.99
N PHE A 6 -18.93 16.21 -10.47
CA PHE A 6 -19.56 15.94 -9.17
C PHE A 6 -20.36 14.63 -9.11
N LYS A 7 -21.06 14.23 -10.18
CA LYS A 7 -21.73 12.91 -10.26
C LYS A 7 -20.71 11.78 -10.37
N LEU A 8 -19.61 12.01 -11.10
CA LEU A 8 -18.50 11.06 -11.22
C LEU A 8 -17.79 10.85 -9.87
N CYS A 9 -17.61 11.91 -9.08
CA CYS A 9 -17.02 11.85 -7.74
C CYS A 9 -17.90 11.12 -6.73
N SER A 10 -19.24 11.25 -6.82
CA SER A 10 -20.15 10.45 -5.99
C SER A 10 -20.09 8.96 -6.33
N GLY A 11 -19.95 8.61 -7.63
CA GLY A 11 -19.74 7.23 -8.08
C GLY A 11 -18.41 6.64 -7.60
N LEU A 12 -17.34 7.44 -7.57
CA LEU A 12 -16.03 7.02 -7.04
C LEU A 12 -16.08 6.68 -5.54
N LYS A 13 -16.84 7.44 -4.74
CA LYS A 13 -17.04 7.14 -3.31
C LYS A 13 -17.77 5.81 -3.12
N PHE A 14 -18.84 5.57 -3.89
CA PHE A 14 -19.55 4.30 -3.87
C PHE A 14 -18.65 3.12 -4.26
N LEU A 15 -17.84 3.28 -5.31
CA LEU A 15 -16.87 2.28 -5.74
C LEU A 15 -15.84 1.98 -4.63
N GLY A 16 -15.39 3.00 -3.90
CA GLY A 16 -14.52 2.84 -2.74
C GLY A 16 -15.14 1.96 -1.64
N TYR A 17 -16.40 2.23 -1.25
CA TYR A 17 -17.09 1.40 -0.26
C TYR A 17 -17.33 -0.04 -0.75
N LEU A 18 -17.64 -0.22 -2.03
CA LEU A 18 -17.77 -1.54 -2.64
C LEU A 18 -16.45 -2.34 -2.53
N MET A 19 -15.31 -1.70 -2.77
CA MET A 19 -14.00 -2.34 -2.61
C MET A 19 -13.70 -2.72 -1.16
N ILE A 20 -14.12 -1.91 -0.19
CA ILE A 20 -13.98 -2.26 1.23
C ILE A 20 -14.81 -3.50 1.58
N LEU A 21 -16.06 -3.55 1.12
CA LEU A 21 -16.93 -4.71 1.31
C LEU A 21 -16.36 -5.97 0.63
N LEU A 22 -15.80 -5.83 -0.58
CA LEU A 22 -15.16 -6.93 -1.29
C LEU A 22 -13.98 -7.50 -0.48
N VAL A 23 -13.08 -6.65 0.02
CA VAL A 23 -11.94 -7.09 0.84
C VAL A 23 -12.44 -7.80 2.11
N ALA A 24 -13.45 -7.25 2.78
CA ALA A 24 -14.03 -7.88 3.96
C ALA A 24 -14.66 -9.25 3.66
N ALA A 25 -15.34 -9.39 2.52
CA ALA A 25 -15.90 -10.67 2.08
C ALA A 25 -14.82 -11.71 1.78
N ILE A 26 -13.72 -11.32 1.11
CA ILE A 26 -12.59 -12.20 0.83
C ILE A 26 -11.98 -12.70 2.15
N ILE A 27 -11.68 -11.79 3.09
CA ILE A 27 -11.15 -12.15 4.41
C ILE A 27 -12.07 -13.14 5.15
N ALA A 28 -13.39 -12.92 5.09
CA ALA A 28 -14.35 -13.81 5.74
C ALA A 28 -14.36 -15.22 5.12
N VAL A 29 -14.28 -15.31 3.79
CA VAL A 29 -14.21 -16.58 3.06
C VAL A 29 -12.89 -17.32 3.37
N SER A 30 -11.76 -16.62 3.36
CA SER A 30 -10.46 -17.21 3.69
C SER A 30 -10.39 -17.66 5.15
N TYR A 31 -10.99 -16.91 6.08
CA TYR A 31 -11.11 -17.31 7.49
C TYR A 31 -11.88 -18.64 7.63
N ASP A 32 -13.03 -18.75 6.97
CA ASP A 32 -13.84 -19.98 6.99
C ASP A 32 -13.06 -21.16 6.38
N ALA A 33 -12.44 -20.97 5.21
CA ALA A 33 -11.68 -22.01 4.51
C ALA A 33 -10.48 -22.52 5.34
N ILE A 34 -9.73 -21.62 5.97
CA ILE A 34 -8.53 -22.00 6.74
C ILE A 34 -8.89 -22.53 8.13
N VAL A 35 -9.64 -21.75 8.92
CA VAL A 35 -9.84 -22.04 10.35
C VAL A 35 -10.89 -23.13 10.53
N ILE A 36 -12.03 -23.01 9.86
CA ILE A 36 -13.18 -23.89 10.10
C ILE A 36 -13.07 -25.16 9.25
N VAL A 37 -12.82 -25.02 7.95
CA VAL A 37 -12.84 -26.13 7.01
C VAL A 37 -11.55 -26.95 7.04
N THR A 38 -10.39 -26.30 6.99
CA THR A 38 -9.11 -27.00 6.81
C THR A 38 -8.49 -27.41 8.14
N CYS A 39 -8.30 -26.46 9.07
CA CYS A 39 -7.61 -26.70 10.33
C CYS A 39 -8.54 -27.24 11.44
N GLY A 40 -9.82 -26.86 11.46
CA GLY A 40 -10.79 -27.27 12.48
C GLY A 40 -10.89 -28.79 12.66
N PRO A 41 -11.14 -29.59 11.60
CA PRO A 41 -11.21 -31.04 11.71
C PRO A 41 -9.89 -31.67 12.16
N GLN A 42 -8.75 -31.10 11.78
CA GLN A 42 -7.43 -31.59 12.19
C GLN A 42 -7.17 -31.35 13.68
N LEU A 43 -7.67 -30.23 14.21
CA LEU A 43 -7.58 -29.92 15.64
C LEU A 43 -8.44 -30.88 16.47
N LEU A 44 -9.66 -31.18 16.00
CA LEU A 44 -10.60 -32.07 16.69
C LEU A 44 -10.18 -33.55 16.68
N ARG A 45 -9.51 -34.02 15.62
CA ARG A 45 -9.04 -35.42 15.51
C ARG A 45 -7.85 -35.73 16.42
N GLY A 46 -7.11 -34.72 16.90
CA GLY A 46 -5.94 -34.89 17.76
C GLY A 46 -4.68 -35.40 17.03
N GLY A 47 -3.60 -35.62 17.80
CA GLY A 47 -2.31 -36.12 17.29
C GLY A 47 -1.38 -35.05 16.73
N ALA A 48 -0.34 -35.44 15.97
CA ALA A 48 0.67 -34.50 15.45
C ALA A 48 0.07 -33.44 14.50
N HIS A 49 -0.95 -33.79 13.72
CA HIS A 49 -1.67 -32.87 12.85
C HIS A 49 -2.43 -31.78 13.62
N SER A 50 -2.86 -32.05 14.86
CA SER A 50 -3.52 -31.04 15.70
C SER A 50 -2.56 -29.94 16.16
N VAL A 51 -1.29 -30.28 16.43
CA VAL A 51 -0.25 -29.30 16.79
C VAL A 51 0.08 -28.40 15.59
N LEU A 52 0.20 -29.01 14.40
CA LEU A 52 0.42 -28.26 13.15
C LEU A 52 -0.77 -27.33 12.84
N ALA A 53 -2.01 -27.84 12.92
CA ALA A 53 -3.21 -27.06 12.70
C ALA A 53 -3.33 -25.89 13.69
N PHE A 54 -3.01 -26.13 14.97
CA PHE A 54 -2.96 -25.07 15.97
C PHE A 54 -1.92 -24.00 15.63
N ALA A 55 -0.71 -24.41 15.23
CA ALA A 55 0.35 -23.47 14.82
C ALA A 55 -0.07 -22.63 13.60
N ILE A 56 -0.69 -23.25 12.58
CA ILE A 56 -1.22 -22.56 11.40
C ILE A 56 -2.28 -21.53 11.81
N ILE A 57 -3.26 -21.92 12.63
CA ILE A 57 -4.32 -21.01 13.11
C ILE A 57 -3.70 -19.84 13.87
N MET A 58 -2.72 -20.08 14.74
CA MET A 58 -2.06 -19.02 15.49
C MET A 58 -1.33 -18.03 14.58
N ILE A 59 -0.55 -18.52 13.62
CA ILE A 59 0.15 -17.67 12.64
C ILE A 59 -0.84 -16.88 11.79
N PHE A 60 -1.90 -17.54 11.31
CA PHE A 60 -2.97 -16.92 10.54
C PHE A 60 -3.61 -15.75 11.29
N HIS A 61 -3.98 -15.92 12.56
CA HIS A 61 -4.59 -14.85 13.34
C HIS A 61 -3.62 -13.69 13.59
N LEU A 62 -2.34 -13.96 13.84
CA LEU A 62 -1.33 -12.91 14.00
C LEU A 62 -1.19 -12.09 12.71
N LEU A 63 -1.10 -12.75 11.55
CA LEU A 63 -1.04 -12.08 10.25
C LEU A 63 -2.35 -11.33 9.93
N LEU A 64 -3.50 -11.91 10.24
CA LEU A 64 -4.81 -11.29 10.02
C LEU A 64 -4.99 -10.03 10.87
N ILE A 65 -4.56 -10.04 12.14
CA ILE A 65 -4.59 -8.85 13.00
C ILE A 65 -3.72 -7.74 12.40
N MET A 66 -2.53 -8.08 11.92
CA MET A 66 -1.62 -7.12 11.28
C MET A 66 -2.17 -6.58 9.95
N LEU A 67 -2.80 -7.45 9.15
CA LEU A 67 -3.51 -7.07 7.93
C LEU A 67 -4.64 -6.08 8.24
N LEU A 68 -5.56 -6.43 9.15
CA LEU A 68 -6.69 -5.58 9.51
C LEU A 68 -6.23 -4.23 10.08
N TRP A 69 -5.19 -4.23 10.91
CA TRP A 69 -4.62 -2.99 11.43
C TRP A 69 -4.04 -2.11 10.32
N SER A 70 -3.26 -2.70 9.41
CA SER A 70 -2.64 -1.97 8.30
C SER A 70 -3.70 -1.45 7.32
N TYR A 71 -4.70 -2.27 7.03
CA TYR A 71 -5.84 -1.92 6.19
C TYR A 71 -6.68 -0.79 6.79
N TYR A 72 -7.03 -0.87 8.08
CA TYR A 72 -7.70 0.22 8.79
C TYR A 72 -6.92 1.54 8.68
N ARG A 73 -5.59 1.47 8.82
CA ARG A 73 -4.71 2.62 8.68
C ARG A 73 -4.66 3.18 7.26
N VAL A 74 -4.81 2.37 6.22
CA VAL A 74 -4.88 2.84 4.83
C VAL A 74 -6.24 3.48 4.52
N VAL A 75 -7.34 2.87 4.98
CA VAL A 75 -8.70 3.31 4.66
C VAL A 75 -9.12 4.56 5.44
N PHE A 76 -8.83 4.60 6.75
CA PHE A 76 -9.39 5.62 7.64
C PHE A 76 -8.42 6.73 8.02
N LYS A 77 -7.12 6.60 7.74
CA LYS A 77 -6.16 7.66 8.07
C LYS A 77 -6.34 8.82 7.10
N ASP A 78 -6.54 10.01 7.66
CA ASP A 78 -6.59 11.23 6.86
C ASP A 78 -5.22 11.45 6.20
N PRO A 79 -5.17 11.70 4.88
CA PRO A 79 -3.91 11.92 4.18
C PRO A 79 -3.22 13.21 4.62
N GLY A 80 -3.93 14.10 5.32
CA GLY A 80 -3.48 15.38 5.80
C GLY A 80 -3.63 16.49 4.75
N SER A 81 -3.90 17.71 5.23
CA SER A 81 -3.95 18.94 4.43
C SER A 81 -2.71 19.81 4.64
N VAL A 82 -2.41 20.61 3.62
CA VAL A 82 -1.39 21.67 3.73
C VAL A 82 -1.98 22.80 4.60
N PRO A 83 -1.22 23.33 5.59
CA PRO A 83 -1.67 24.48 6.38
C PRO A 83 -2.06 25.67 5.52
N GLU A 84 -3.02 26.47 6.00
CA GLU A 84 -3.41 27.71 5.32
C GLU A 84 -2.23 28.69 5.25
N ASN A 85 -2.11 29.40 4.14
CA ASN A 85 -1.03 30.36 3.89
C ASN A 85 0.38 29.77 3.95
N TRP A 86 0.55 28.48 3.62
CA TRP A 86 1.87 27.87 3.57
C TRP A 86 2.73 28.57 2.51
N ARG A 87 3.96 28.92 2.89
CA ARG A 87 4.98 29.50 2.02
C ARG A 87 6.27 28.72 2.20
N ALA A 88 7.00 28.53 1.10
CA ALA A 88 8.35 27.99 1.19
C ALA A 88 9.22 29.01 1.91
N VAL A 89 9.79 28.65 3.06
CA VAL A 89 10.78 29.49 3.73
C VAL A 89 12.03 29.45 2.86
N LEU A 90 12.38 30.59 2.27
CA LEU A 90 13.63 30.70 1.52
C LEU A 90 14.80 30.78 2.51
N PRO A 91 15.97 30.18 2.21
CA PRO A 91 17.13 30.24 3.11
C PRO A 91 17.57 31.66 3.50
N GLU A 92 17.27 32.67 2.68
CA GLU A 92 17.53 34.07 2.99
C GLU A 92 16.73 34.56 4.21
N GLU A 93 15.47 34.14 4.37
CA GLU A 93 14.60 34.57 5.48
C GLU A 93 15.03 33.97 6.83
N ALA A 94 15.71 32.82 6.82
CA ALA A 94 16.30 32.22 8.02
C ALA A 94 17.59 32.93 8.48
N LEU A 95 18.30 33.59 7.56
CA LEU A 95 19.48 34.41 7.84
C LEU A 95 19.10 35.85 8.24
N GLU A 96 17.98 36.38 7.75
CA GLU A 96 17.51 37.73 8.08
C GLU A 96 16.91 37.87 9.48
N ALA A 97 16.65 36.77 10.20
CA ALA A 97 16.32 36.82 11.63
C ALA A 97 17.48 37.30 12.52
N GLY A 98 18.67 37.56 11.95
CA GLY A 98 19.88 37.95 12.68
C GLY A 98 20.56 39.26 12.28
N SER A 99 20.14 40.00 11.24
CA SER A 99 20.84 41.26 10.89
C SER A 99 19.97 42.22 10.10
N SER A 100 19.73 43.39 10.69
CA SER A 100 19.05 44.53 10.10
C SER A 100 19.95 45.34 9.14
N LEU A 101 19.34 45.90 8.09
CA LEU A 101 19.78 47.01 7.21
C LEU A 101 20.81 46.65 6.11
N ASN A 102 20.42 46.68 4.82
CA ASN A 102 20.49 47.88 3.97
C ASN A 102 20.05 47.61 2.51
N ASP A 103 19.47 48.63 1.88
CA ASP A 103 19.10 48.74 0.46
C ASP A 103 20.20 48.30 -0.54
N ARG A 104 19.81 47.55 -1.58
CA ARG A 104 20.03 47.89 -3.01
C ARG A 104 19.32 46.91 -3.97
N PRO A 105 18.76 47.39 -5.10
CA PRO A 105 18.18 46.58 -6.16
C PRO A 105 19.27 46.08 -7.11
N ASP A 106 18.97 45.03 -7.88
CA ASP A 106 19.78 44.43 -8.95
C ASP A 106 20.79 43.36 -8.53
N CYS A 107 20.26 42.17 -8.25
CA CYS A 107 20.90 40.92 -8.63
C CYS A 107 19.81 39.89 -8.96
N VAL A 108 19.48 39.78 -10.25
CA VAL A 108 18.80 38.60 -10.80
C VAL A 108 19.80 37.45 -10.67
N VAL A 109 19.85 36.84 -9.49
CA VAL A 109 20.45 35.53 -9.32
C VAL A 109 19.50 34.58 -10.03
N ASP A 110 19.99 34.01 -11.13
CA ASP A 110 19.33 32.96 -11.89
C ASP A 110 18.74 31.90 -10.95
N THR A 111 17.43 32.00 -10.69
CA THR A 111 16.65 30.99 -9.99
C THR A 111 16.50 29.78 -10.90
N VAL A 112 17.60 29.05 -11.09
CA VAL A 112 17.63 27.78 -11.82
C VAL A 112 16.92 26.74 -10.95
N GLY A 113 15.59 26.67 -11.06
CA GLY A 113 14.81 25.48 -10.69
C GLY A 113 13.75 25.62 -9.60
N LEU A 114 13.58 26.77 -8.94
CA LEU A 114 12.42 26.98 -8.05
C LEU A 114 11.18 27.35 -8.89
N ASP A 115 10.54 26.27 -9.32
CA ASP A 115 9.42 26.11 -10.25
C ASP A 115 8.27 27.13 -10.08
N ARG A 116 7.76 27.64 -11.22
CA ARG A 116 6.46 28.34 -11.38
C ARG A 116 5.24 27.52 -10.86
N ARG A 117 5.47 26.32 -10.32
CA ARG A 117 4.47 25.41 -9.72
C ARG A 117 4.39 25.48 -8.20
N ALA A 118 5.05 26.43 -7.55
CA ALA A 118 4.99 26.63 -6.09
C ALA A 118 3.61 27.08 -5.56
N PHE A 119 2.61 27.23 -6.42
CA PHE A 119 1.26 27.68 -6.05
C PHE A 119 0.20 26.92 -6.85
N CYS A 120 -0.94 26.61 -6.22
CA CYS A 120 -2.10 26.02 -6.92
C CYS A 120 -3.26 27.00 -6.96
N ASN A 121 -3.74 27.30 -8.17
CA ASN A 121 -4.85 28.22 -8.39
C ASN A 121 -6.21 27.67 -7.91
N TYR A 122 -6.38 26.35 -7.83
CA TYR A 122 -7.60 25.76 -7.29
C TYR A 122 -7.67 25.87 -5.78
N CYS A 123 -6.54 25.61 -5.10
CA CYS A 123 -6.47 25.68 -3.64
C CYS A 123 -6.18 27.09 -3.11
N GLN A 124 -5.77 28.03 -3.97
CA GLN A 124 -5.31 29.37 -3.61
C GLN A 124 -4.26 29.35 -2.47
N ASN A 125 -3.35 28.38 -2.50
CA ASN A 125 -2.34 28.16 -1.46
C ASN A 125 -0.99 27.74 -2.07
N GLY A 126 0.09 27.96 -1.33
CA GLY A 126 1.42 27.48 -1.69
C GLY A 126 1.46 25.96 -1.76
N LYS A 127 2.34 25.43 -2.63
CA LYS A 127 2.52 24.00 -2.89
C LYS A 127 3.81 23.52 -2.22
N PRO A 128 3.73 22.73 -1.13
CA PRO A 128 4.91 22.08 -0.58
C PRO A 128 5.53 21.08 -1.56
N PRO A 129 6.84 20.78 -1.42
CA PRO A 129 7.48 19.71 -2.18
C PRO A 129 6.70 18.39 -2.08
N ARG A 130 6.65 17.64 -3.20
CA ARG A 130 6.00 16.31 -3.29
C ARG A 130 4.49 16.28 -2.97
N CYS A 131 3.85 17.42 -2.75
CA CYS A 131 2.40 17.53 -2.60
C CYS A 131 1.71 17.71 -3.97
N HIS A 132 0.53 17.14 -4.15
CA HIS A 132 -0.25 17.29 -5.39
C HIS A 132 -1.72 17.60 -5.07
N HIS A 133 -2.37 18.39 -5.93
CA HIS A 133 -3.80 18.66 -5.80
C HIS A 133 -4.60 17.40 -6.17
N CYS A 134 -5.56 17.03 -5.32
CA CYS A 134 -6.42 15.89 -5.55
C CYS A 134 -7.85 16.37 -5.86
N SER A 135 -8.28 16.24 -7.10
CA SER A 135 -9.62 16.64 -7.57
C SER A 135 -10.76 15.84 -6.91
N ALA A 136 -10.48 14.65 -6.36
CA ALA A 136 -11.50 13.85 -5.68
C ALA A 136 -11.89 14.40 -4.30
N LYS A 137 -10.99 15.17 -3.66
CA LYS A 137 -11.21 15.81 -2.36
C LYS A 137 -11.16 17.34 -2.42
N ASP A 138 -10.93 17.92 -3.61
CA ASP A 138 -10.73 19.35 -3.87
C ASP A 138 -9.71 20.05 -2.94
N VAL A 139 -8.75 19.30 -2.40
CA VAL A 139 -7.76 19.79 -1.42
C VAL A 139 -6.36 19.31 -1.82
N PHE A 140 -5.33 20.09 -1.47
CA PHE A 140 -3.95 19.61 -1.52
C PHE A 140 -3.79 18.43 -0.59
N SER A 141 -3.50 17.28 -1.18
CA SER A 141 -3.32 16.11 -0.38
C SER A 141 -1.85 15.77 -0.25
N ARG A 142 -1.48 15.54 1.01
CA ARG A 142 -0.29 14.82 1.42
C ARG A 142 -0.39 13.31 1.12
N TRP A 143 -1.34 12.86 0.27
CA TRP A 143 -1.52 11.46 -0.15
C TRP A 143 -0.21 10.77 -0.59
N ILE A 144 0.81 11.54 -1.00
CA ILE A 144 2.11 11.08 -1.50
C ILE A 144 3.22 11.28 -0.45
N THR A 145 2.84 11.40 0.82
CA THR A 145 3.81 11.52 1.90
C THR A 145 4.27 10.16 2.38
N ILE A 146 5.46 10.15 2.93
CA ILE A 146 6.15 8.94 3.34
C ILE A 146 5.35 8.15 4.42
N VAL A 147 4.49 8.82 5.19
CA VAL A 147 3.54 8.19 6.15
C VAL A 147 2.43 7.38 5.48
N SER A 148 1.93 7.81 4.32
CA SER A 148 1.00 6.99 3.52
C SER A 148 1.76 5.84 2.85
N GLY A 149 2.99 6.09 2.38
CA GLY A 149 3.87 5.09 1.80
C GLY A 149 4.12 3.90 2.71
N TRP A 150 4.43 4.14 3.99
CA TRP A 150 4.53 3.08 4.99
C TRP A 150 3.25 2.25 5.09
N SER A 151 2.11 2.91 5.28
CA SER A 151 0.85 2.22 5.59
C SER A 151 0.40 1.37 4.41
N ILE A 152 0.63 1.87 3.18
CA ILE A 152 0.40 1.14 1.93
C ILE A 152 1.34 -0.06 1.82
N VAL A 153 2.64 0.11 2.06
CA VAL A 153 3.61 -0.99 1.96
C VAL A 153 3.35 -2.07 3.00
N SER A 154 3.02 -1.71 4.25
CA SER A 154 2.62 -2.67 5.27
C SER A 154 1.35 -3.41 4.89
N GLU A 155 0.33 -2.71 4.40
CA GLU A 155 -0.91 -3.35 3.97
C GLU A 155 -0.64 -4.37 2.85
N HIS A 156 0.07 -4.00 1.78
CA HIS A 156 0.40 -4.94 0.70
C HIS A 156 1.26 -6.11 1.19
N LEU A 157 2.17 -5.88 2.15
CA LEU A 157 3.03 -6.91 2.71
C LEU A 157 2.23 -7.95 3.49
N TYR A 158 1.35 -7.50 4.40
CA TYR A 158 0.54 -8.42 5.19
C TYR A 158 -0.53 -9.11 4.35
N THR A 159 -1.12 -8.44 3.36
CA THR A 159 -2.02 -9.09 2.40
C THR A 159 -1.26 -10.17 1.61
N PHE A 160 -0.04 -9.89 1.13
CA PHE A 160 0.80 -10.89 0.47
C PHE A 160 1.15 -12.07 1.38
N MET A 161 1.52 -11.83 2.64
CA MET A 161 1.83 -12.90 3.59
C MET A 161 0.62 -13.79 3.89
N VAL A 162 -0.56 -13.20 4.15
CA VAL A 162 -1.79 -13.95 4.41
C VAL A 162 -2.17 -14.79 3.19
N THR A 163 -2.31 -14.16 2.02
CA THR A 163 -2.67 -14.84 0.76
C THR A 163 -1.68 -15.95 0.38
N THR A 164 -0.39 -15.76 0.64
CA THR A 164 0.63 -16.81 0.42
C THR A 164 0.46 -17.96 1.40
N MET A 165 0.22 -17.66 2.68
CA MET A 165 -0.02 -18.70 3.69
C MET A 165 -1.28 -19.51 3.35
N ASP A 166 -2.38 -18.83 2.99
CA ASP A 166 -3.64 -19.46 2.59
C ASP A 166 -3.43 -20.35 1.37
N THR A 167 -2.73 -19.84 0.35
CA THR A 167 -2.35 -20.62 -0.84
C THR A 167 -1.58 -21.87 -0.47
N LEU A 168 -0.57 -21.78 0.42
CA LEU A 168 0.25 -22.93 0.83
C LEU A 168 -0.55 -23.96 1.62
N VAL A 169 -1.45 -23.51 2.51
CA VAL A 169 -2.30 -24.40 3.32
C VAL A 169 -3.34 -25.11 2.47
N LEU A 170 -3.90 -24.44 1.46
CA LEU A 170 -4.92 -25.00 0.57
C LEU A 170 -4.33 -25.77 -0.63
N LEU A 171 -3.03 -25.61 -0.92
CA LEU A 171 -2.35 -26.24 -2.06
C LEU A 171 -2.54 -27.78 -2.11
N PRO A 172 -2.46 -28.55 -1.01
CA PRO A 172 -2.70 -30.00 -1.07
C PRO A 172 -4.13 -30.35 -1.50
N ALA A 173 -5.12 -29.61 -0.99
CA ALA A 173 -6.52 -29.80 -1.38
C ALA A 173 -6.74 -29.45 -2.87
N PHE A 174 -6.08 -28.38 -3.33
CA PHE A 174 -6.09 -27.97 -4.73
C PHE A 174 -5.48 -29.02 -5.66
N ILE A 175 -4.30 -29.57 -5.32
CA ILE A 175 -3.63 -30.60 -6.13
C ILE A 175 -4.47 -31.88 -6.22
N ASN A 176 -5.03 -32.32 -5.08
CA ASN A 176 -5.87 -33.51 -5.05
C ASN A 176 -7.11 -33.36 -5.94
N PHE A 177 -7.77 -32.20 -5.87
CA PHE A 177 -8.91 -31.88 -6.74
C PHE A 177 -8.56 -31.94 -8.23
N PHE A 178 -7.44 -31.33 -8.64
CA PHE A 178 -6.99 -31.39 -10.02
C PHE A 178 -6.55 -32.79 -10.47
N GLY A 179 -6.00 -33.59 -9.55
CA GLY A 179 -5.69 -35.00 -9.79
C GLY A 179 -6.96 -35.79 -10.11
N GLU A 180 -7.97 -35.71 -9.25
CA GLU A 180 -9.26 -36.36 -9.44
C GLU A 180 -9.95 -35.90 -10.73
N ALA A 181 -9.96 -34.59 -11.01
CA ALA A 181 -10.56 -34.05 -12.23
C ALA A 181 -9.85 -34.56 -13.50
N LYS A 182 -8.52 -34.64 -13.47
CA LYS A 182 -7.72 -35.18 -14.59
C LYS A 182 -8.02 -36.64 -14.85
N ASP A 183 -8.17 -37.44 -13.79
CA ASP A 183 -8.46 -38.87 -13.90
C ASP A 183 -9.87 -39.14 -14.48
N HIS A 184 -10.80 -38.19 -14.34
CA HIS A 184 -12.17 -38.30 -14.86
C HIS A 184 -12.41 -37.53 -16.18
N SER A 185 -11.44 -36.73 -16.64
CA SER A 185 -11.57 -35.94 -17.87
C SER A 185 -10.83 -36.59 -19.05
N SER A 186 -11.52 -36.77 -20.17
CA SER A 186 -10.94 -37.29 -21.41
C SER A 186 -10.20 -36.23 -22.24
N SER A 187 -10.45 -34.95 -22.00
CA SER A 187 -9.85 -33.85 -22.76
C SER A 187 -9.64 -32.57 -21.93
N PRO A 188 -8.72 -31.67 -22.31
CA PRO A 188 -8.53 -30.38 -21.65
C PRO A 188 -9.78 -29.47 -21.68
N SER A 189 -10.63 -29.63 -22.70
CA SER A 189 -11.92 -28.94 -22.81
C SER A 189 -12.93 -29.45 -21.77
N ASP A 190 -12.92 -30.74 -21.45
CA ASP A 190 -13.78 -31.29 -20.40
C ASP A 190 -13.37 -30.77 -19.03
N LEU A 191 -12.08 -30.53 -18.80
CA LEU A 191 -11.57 -29.86 -17.59
C LEU A 191 -12.11 -28.44 -17.43
N ALA A 192 -12.19 -27.66 -18.52
CA ALA A 192 -12.76 -26.31 -18.49
C ALA A 192 -14.28 -26.33 -18.24
N VAL A 193 -14.99 -27.33 -18.80
CA VAL A 193 -16.43 -27.52 -18.58
C VAL A 193 -16.71 -28.00 -17.15
N ILE A 194 -15.91 -28.93 -16.62
CA ILE A 194 -15.97 -29.38 -15.22
C ILE A 194 -15.70 -28.19 -14.30
N PHE A 195 -14.67 -27.37 -14.57
CA PHE A 195 -14.37 -26.16 -13.81
C PHE A 195 -15.55 -25.17 -13.78
N LEU A 196 -16.17 -24.91 -14.94
CA LEU A 196 -17.35 -24.03 -15.05
C LEU A 196 -18.61 -24.64 -14.42
N ALA A 197 -18.77 -25.96 -14.50
CA ALA A 197 -19.90 -26.69 -13.92
C ALA A 197 -19.80 -26.79 -12.39
N PHE A 198 -18.59 -26.98 -11.84
CA PHE A 198 -18.32 -26.93 -10.40
C PHE A 198 -18.50 -25.52 -9.83
N ALA A 199 -18.25 -24.47 -10.62
CA ALA A 199 -18.61 -23.11 -10.23
C ALA A 199 -20.13 -22.88 -10.18
N GLY A 200 -20.94 -23.72 -10.84
CA GLY A 200 -22.37 -23.49 -11.09
C GLY A 200 -23.38 -24.47 -10.47
N HIS A 201 -22.99 -25.66 -9.96
CA HIS A 201 -23.95 -26.66 -9.48
C HIS A 201 -23.76 -27.15 -8.04
N SER A 202 -24.86 -27.09 -7.28
CA SER A 202 -25.01 -27.50 -5.89
C SER A 202 -25.62 -28.90 -5.77
N HIS A 203 -24.86 -29.93 -5.36
CA HIS A 203 -25.42 -31.21 -4.87
C HIS A 203 -24.46 -31.93 -3.89
N CYS A 204 -24.83 -31.98 -2.59
CA CYS A 204 -24.25 -32.69 -1.41
C CYS A 204 -23.00 -33.59 -1.65
N SER A 205 -21.77 -33.37 -1.15
CA SER A 205 -21.15 -32.49 -0.14
C SER A 205 -20.11 -31.50 -0.75
N PRO A 206 -20.51 -30.55 -1.62
CA PRO A 206 -19.60 -29.83 -2.52
C PRO A 206 -19.29 -28.38 -2.11
N TYR A 207 -20.09 -27.74 -1.25
CA TYR A 207 -19.91 -26.32 -0.91
C TYR A 207 -18.56 -26.04 -0.24
N VAL A 208 -18.17 -26.92 0.68
CA VAL A 208 -16.92 -26.82 1.43
C VAL A 208 -15.71 -26.95 0.50
N SER A 209 -15.77 -27.89 -0.45
CA SER A 209 -14.71 -28.09 -1.45
C SER A 209 -14.66 -26.95 -2.48
N GLN A 210 -15.81 -26.41 -2.89
CA GLN A 210 -15.90 -25.28 -3.82
C GLN A 210 -15.38 -23.98 -3.19
N ILE A 211 -15.71 -23.71 -1.92
CA ILE A 211 -15.22 -22.54 -1.19
C ILE A 211 -13.70 -22.60 -1.06
N VAL A 212 -13.14 -23.74 -0.62
CA VAL A 212 -11.68 -23.94 -0.52
C VAL A 212 -11.00 -23.76 -1.88
N TYR A 213 -11.62 -24.26 -2.95
CA TYR A 213 -11.07 -24.14 -4.29
C TYR A 213 -11.02 -22.69 -4.78
N LEU A 214 -12.16 -21.98 -4.69
CA LEU A 214 -12.27 -20.58 -5.10
C LEU A 214 -11.31 -19.72 -4.28
N ASP A 215 -11.21 -19.98 -2.98
CA ASP A 215 -10.30 -19.30 -2.08
C ASP A 215 -8.83 -19.54 -2.48
N ALA A 216 -8.44 -20.78 -2.78
CA ALA A 216 -7.08 -21.12 -3.22
C ALA A 216 -6.69 -20.39 -4.52
N VAL A 217 -7.58 -20.37 -5.52
CA VAL A 217 -7.33 -19.66 -6.79
C VAL A 217 -7.23 -18.16 -6.58
N LEU A 218 -8.15 -17.61 -5.77
CA LEU A 218 -8.21 -16.18 -5.49
C LEU A 218 -6.95 -15.72 -4.74
N ASN A 219 -6.58 -16.42 -3.66
CA ASN A 219 -5.40 -16.14 -2.86
C ASN A 219 -4.11 -16.27 -3.67
N LEU A 220 -4.00 -17.28 -4.56
CA LEU A 220 -2.85 -17.39 -5.45
C LEU A 220 -2.74 -16.19 -6.41
N ALA A 221 -3.86 -15.79 -7.02
CA ALA A 221 -3.90 -14.64 -7.93
C ALA A 221 -3.53 -13.33 -7.22
N PHE A 222 -4.03 -13.12 -5.99
CA PHE A 222 -3.66 -11.97 -5.18
C PHE A 222 -2.18 -12.01 -4.76
N ALA A 223 -1.67 -13.15 -4.30
CA ALA A 223 -0.28 -13.30 -3.89
C ALA A 223 0.69 -12.93 -5.04
N LEU A 224 0.43 -13.44 -6.25
CA LEU A 224 1.25 -13.13 -7.43
C LEU A 224 1.16 -11.66 -7.83
N SER A 225 -0.05 -11.08 -7.78
CA SER A 225 -0.26 -9.67 -8.11
C SER A 225 0.44 -8.75 -7.10
N LEU A 226 0.27 -9.00 -5.81
CA LEU A 226 0.84 -8.21 -4.71
C LEU A 226 2.36 -8.33 -4.67
N LEU A 227 2.93 -9.47 -5.04
CA LEU A 227 4.39 -9.61 -5.16
C LEU A 227 4.96 -8.58 -6.15
N CYS A 228 4.30 -8.37 -7.29
CA CYS A 228 4.72 -7.35 -8.27
C CYS A 228 4.65 -5.95 -7.67
N PHE A 229 3.55 -5.61 -6.97
CA PHE A 229 3.42 -4.33 -6.30
C PHE A 229 4.47 -4.12 -5.20
N LEU A 230 4.77 -5.14 -4.40
CA LEU A 230 5.80 -5.07 -3.37
C LEU A 230 7.18 -4.83 -3.97
N VAL A 231 7.54 -5.52 -5.06
CA VAL A 231 8.81 -5.30 -5.78
C VAL A 231 8.89 -3.87 -6.34
N MET A 232 7.81 -3.38 -6.94
CA MET A 232 7.72 -2.00 -7.42
C MET A 232 7.91 -1.00 -6.28
N HIS A 233 7.17 -1.15 -5.18
CA HIS A 233 7.30 -0.26 -4.01
C HIS A 233 8.68 -0.35 -3.35
N ALA A 234 9.29 -1.53 -3.27
CA ALA A 234 10.65 -1.68 -2.76
C ALA A 234 11.66 -0.90 -3.62
N SER A 235 11.48 -0.89 -4.95
CA SER A 235 12.30 -0.08 -5.86
C SER A 235 12.12 1.43 -5.63
N LEU A 236 10.86 1.88 -5.49
CA LEU A 236 10.51 3.27 -5.17
C LEU A 236 11.12 3.73 -3.84
N LEU A 237 10.98 2.90 -2.79
CA LEU A 237 11.58 3.12 -1.47
C LEU A 237 13.10 3.20 -1.56
N SER A 238 13.73 2.28 -2.29
CA SER A 238 15.20 2.25 -2.40
C SER A 238 15.79 3.50 -3.04
N SER A 239 15.03 4.17 -3.91
CA SER A 239 15.42 5.38 -4.65
C SER A 239 14.80 6.67 -4.12
N ASN A 240 14.00 6.59 -3.05
CA ASN A 240 13.20 7.69 -2.51
C ASN A 240 12.41 8.45 -3.59
N THR A 241 11.79 7.70 -4.48
CA THR A 241 10.92 8.24 -5.53
C THR A 241 9.48 7.82 -5.25
N THR A 242 8.54 8.68 -5.58
CA THR A 242 7.11 8.32 -5.63
C THR A 242 6.74 7.89 -7.03
N SER A 243 5.63 7.17 -7.19
CA SER A 243 5.18 6.71 -8.52
C SER A 243 4.99 7.86 -9.52
N ILE A 244 4.65 9.07 -9.04
CA ILE A 244 4.53 10.28 -9.89
C ILE A 244 5.92 10.80 -10.26
N GLU A 245 6.82 10.87 -9.29
CA GLU A 245 8.19 11.39 -9.48
C GLU A 245 9.02 10.54 -10.44
N VAL A 246 8.72 9.24 -10.57
CA VAL A 246 9.36 8.39 -11.59
C VAL A 246 9.16 8.96 -13.00
N TYR A 247 8.00 9.55 -13.29
CA TYR A 247 7.73 10.19 -14.58
C TYR A 247 8.42 11.55 -14.70
N GLU A 248 8.58 12.28 -13.58
CA GLU A 248 9.26 13.59 -13.53
C GLU A 248 10.78 13.47 -13.64
N LYS A 249 11.36 12.34 -13.22
CA LYS A 249 12.80 12.07 -13.22
C LYS A 249 13.42 11.96 -14.63
N ARG A 250 12.64 12.03 -15.72
CA ARG A 250 13.15 11.92 -17.11
C ARG A 250 14.28 12.92 -17.37
N GLY A 251 15.53 12.43 -17.37
CA GLY A 251 16.74 13.20 -17.69
C GLY A 251 17.72 13.40 -16.52
N ALA A 252 17.32 13.15 -15.26
CA ALA A 252 18.21 13.32 -14.12
C ALA A 252 18.98 12.03 -13.78
N ALA A 253 20.32 12.06 -13.88
CA ALA A 253 21.19 10.93 -13.54
C ALA A 253 21.08 10.52 -12.06
N ARG A 254 20.76 11.48 -11.16
CA ARG A 254 20.59 11.26 -9.72
C ARG A 254 19.36 12.02 -9.23
N TRP A 255 18.57 11.38 -8.36
CA TRP A 255 17.35 11.97 -7.80
C TRP A 255 17.68 12.77 -6.53
N LYS A 256 17.16 14.00 -6.41
CA LYS A 256 17.49 14.92 -5.30
C LYS A 256 17.09 14.41 -3.91
N TYR A 257 16.04 13.59 -3.81
CA TYR A 257 15.60 13.00 -2.54
C TYR A 257 16.29 11.67 -2.22
N ASP A 258 17.10 11.13 -3.14
CA ASP A 258 17.84 9.89 -2.88
C ASP A 258 19.06 10.15 -1.99
N LEU A 259 18.93 9.81 -0.71
CA LEU A 259 19.96 9.96 0.33
C LEU A 259 20.72 8.65 0.60
N GLY A 260 20.52 7.63 -0.24
CA GLY A 260 21.02 6.28 -0.07
C GLY A 260 20.03 5.37 0.65
N ARG A 261 20.04 4.08 0.27
CA ARG A 261 19.04 3.07 0.66
C ARG A 261 18.66 3.10 2.14
N LYS A 262 19.63 3.09 3.05
CA LYS A 262 19.35 3.10 4.50
C LYS A 262 18.52 4.31 4.92
N LYS A 263 18.96 5.52 4.55
CA LYS A 263 18.27 6.77 4.92
C LYS A 263 16.89 6.86 4.25
N ASN A 264 16.78 6.39 3.00
CA ASN A 264 15.51 6.36 2.28
C ASN A 264 14.48 5.46 3.00
N PHE A 265 14.92 4.28 3.46
CA PHE A 265 14.10 3.39 4.27
C PHE A 265 13.76 4.01 5.62
N GLU A 266 14.71 4.60 6.34
CA GLU A 266 14.48 5.20 7.65
C GLU A 266 13.49 6.38 7.60
N GLN A 267 13.43 7.13 6.49
CA GLN A 267 12.39 8.15 6.32
C GLN A 267 10.98 7.55 6.35
N VAL A 268 10.82 6.34 5.81
CA VAL A 268 9.52 5.66 5.67
C VAL A 268 9.18 4.77 6.84
N PHE A 269 10.16 4.03 7.35
CA PHE A 269 10.00 3.02 8.39
C PHE A 269 10.37 3.52 9.78
N GLY A 270 10.90 4.75 9.88
CA GLY A 270 11.51 5.24 11.09
C GLY A 270 12.88 4.62 11.35
N THR A 271 13.58 5.15 12.34
CA THR A 271 14.91 4.70 12.74
C THR A 271 14.86 3.42 13.57
N LYS A 272 13.75 3.16 14.27
CA LYS A 272 13.59 2.00 15.16
C LYS A 272 13.15 0.76 14.41
N LYS A 273 14.12 -0.09 14.07
CA LYS A 273 13.91 -1.36 13.33
C LYS A 273 12.87 -2.29 13.95
N ALA A 274 12.71 -2.30 15.27
CA ALA A 274 11.70 -3.12 15.95
C ALA A 274 10.27 -2.74 15.54
N LEU A 275 10.04 -1.48 15.16
CA LEU A 275 8.75 -0.99 14.69
C LEU A 275 8.54 -1.22 13.19
N TRP A 276 9.53 -1.74 12.45
CA TRP A 276 9.42 -1.97 11.00
C TRP A 276 8.36 -3.01 10.60
N PHE A 277 7.87 -3.79 11.55
CA PHE A 277 6.78 -4.76 11.38
C PHE A 277 5.49 -4.32 12.07
N PHE A 278 5.39 -3.07 12.52
CA PHE A 278 4.18 -2.56 13.15
C PHE A 278 3.83 -1.25 12.50
N PRO A 279 2.55 -0.97 12.18
CA PRO A 279 2.19 0.26 11.51
C PRO A 279 2.28 1.48 12.44
N LEU A 280 3.42 1.72 13.06
CA LEU A 280 3.66 2.66 14.15
C LEU A 280 5.01 3.34 13.96
N PHE A 281 5.07 4.59 14.41
CA PHE A 281 6.31 5.35 14.53
C PHE A 281 6.58 5.58 16.01
N SER A 282 7.85 5.66 16.38
CA SER A 282 8.18 6.12 17.72
C SER A 282 7.99 7.63 17.82
N LYS A 283 7.76 8.15 19.03
CA LYS A 283 7.63 9.60 19.26
C LYS A 283 8.84 10.37 18.72
N GLU A 284 10.03 9.83 18.96
CA GLU A 284 11.29 10.37 18.46
C GLU A 284 11.35 10.40 16.93
N ASP A 285 10.84 9.39 16.23
CA ASP A 285 10.77 9.41 14.77
C ASP A 285 9.82 10.51 14.29
N VAL A 286 8.65 10.64 14.93
CA VAL A 286 7.68 11.70 14.60
C VAL A 286 8.28 13.08 14.79
N ASP A 287 9.03 13.30 15.87
CA ASP A 287 9.61 14.61 16.19
C ASP A 287 10.83 14.93 15.30
N ASN A 288 11.62 13.93 14.90
CA ASN A 288 12.93 14.14 14.24
C ASN A 288 12.96 13.84 12.75
N ILE A 289 11.91 13.27 12.15
CA ILE A 289 11.87 12.96 10.70
C ILE A 289 10.87 13.91 10.03
N PRO A 290 11.34 15.05 9.45
CA PRO A 290 10.47 16.05 8.82
C PRO A 290 9.58 15.47 7.72
N ALA A 291 10.11 14.46 7.03
CA ALA A 291 9.45 13.76 5.93
C ALA A 291 8.15 13.05 6.38
N LEU A 292 7.99 12.75 7.67
CA LEU A 292 6.75 12.19 8.23
C LEU A 292 5.62 13.24 8.33
N HIS A 293 5.94 14.52 8.44
CA HIS A 293 4.94 15.60 8.41
C HIS A 293 4.52 15.95 6.97
N GLY A 294 5.36 15.57 6.00
CA GLY A 294 5.01 15.66 4.59
C GLY A 294 5.01 17.07 4.02
N LEU A 295 5.68 18.01 4.69
CA LEU A 295 5.88 19.38 4.24
C LEU A 295 7.31 19.60 3.77
N ASP A 296 8.27 19.01 4.49
CA ASP A 296 9.70 19.16 4.22
C ASP A 296 10.36 17.81 4.01
N PHE A 297 11.27 17.75 3.03
CA PHE A 297 12.01 16.55 2.68
C PHE A 297 13.48 16.89 2.55
N PRO A 298 14.39 16.19 3.25
CA PRO A 298 15.80 16.43 3.11
C PRO A 298 16.26 16.10 1.69
N ILE A 299 17.00 17.01 1.10
CA ILE A 299 17.61 16.88 -0.22
C ILE A 299 19.09 16.55 -0.08
N ARG A 300 19.64 15.88 -1.09
CA ARG A 300 21.07 15.67 -1.21
C ARG A 300 21.78 17.03 -1.31
N ALA A 301 22.86 17.22 -0.56
CA ALA A 301 23.76 18.35 -0.80
C ALA A 301 24.38 18.22 -2.19
N ASP A 302 24.34 19.29 -2.98
CA ASP A 302 24.99 19.27 -4.28
C ASP A 302 26.49 19.05 -4.09
N PRO A 303 27.13 18.18 -4.89
CA PRO A 303 28.57 17.94 -4.81
C PRO A 303 29.42 19.14 -5.28
N GLU A 304 28.80 20.28 -5.60
CA GLU A 304 29.45 21.52 -6.04
C GLU A 304 29.35 22.67 -5.02
N SER A 305 29.10 22.37 -3.73
CA SER A 305 29.37 23.31 -2.62
C SER A 305 30.72 23.07 -1.99
#